data_AF-A0A1G4BGT2-F1
#
_entry.id   AF-A0A1G4BGT2-F1
#
_cell.length_a   1.000
_cell.length_b   1.000
_cell.length_c   1.000
_cell.angle_alpha   90.00
_cell.angle_beta   90.00
_cell.angle_gamma   90.00
#
_symmetry.space_group_name_H-M   'P 1'
#
loop_
_entity.id
_entity.type
_entity.pdbx_description
1 polymer ?
#
loop_
_entity_poly.entity_id
_entity_poly.type
_entity_poly.pdbx_seq_one_letter_code
_entity_poly.pdbx_strand_id
1 'polypeptide(L)' 'SSLIKILIFFVLKKNKKKFKPIIDYKKLNKITKKNYYLLPFIVKLKEILYKA' A
#
# COMPACT_ATOMS: atom_id res chain seq x y z
N SER A 1 6.81 -16.40 24.65
CA SER A 1 5.78 -15.49 24.08
C SER A 1 6.38 -14.12 23.71
N SER A 2 7.41 -14.08 22.86
CA SER A 2 8.20 -12.85 22.57
C SER A 2 8.33 -12.54 21.07
N LEU A 3 7.73 -13.37 20.19
CA LEU A 3 7.86 -13.26 18.74
C LEU A 3 6.75 -12.45 18.06
N ILE A 4 5.74 -11.96 18.79
CA ILE A 4 4.85 -10.89 18.32
C ILE A 4 5.60 -9.55 18.49
N LYS A 5 6.81 -9.50 17.96
CA LYS A 5 7.69 -8.33 18.01
C LYS A 5 7.19 -7.37 16.94
N ILE A 6 6.10 -6.68 17.31
CA ILE A 6 5.51 -5.47 16.71
C ILE A 6 5.66 -5.41 15.18
N LEU A 7 4.74 -6.07 14.48
CA LEU A 7 4.46 -5.79 13.07
C LEU A 7 3.55 -4.56 12.91
N ILE A 8 3.09 -3.93 14.00
CA ILE A 8 2.08 -2.87 13.97
C ILE A 8 2.69 -1.54 14.42
N PHE A 9 2.77 -0.57 13.51
CA PHE A 9 3.18 0.80 13.77
C PHE A 9 1.96 1.71 13.93
N PHE A 10 2.04 2.72 14.81
CA PHE A 10 1.07 3.80 14.83
C PHE A 10 1.63 5.02 14.09
N VAL A 11 0.98 5.42 13.00
CA VAL A 11 1.36 6.60 12.22
C VAL A 11 0.34 7.71 12.42
N LEU A 12 0.84 8.92 12.64
CA LEU A 12 0.02 10.11 12.78
C LEU A 12 -0.53 10.53 11.42
N LYS A 13 -1.86 10.65 11.29
CA LYS A 13 -2.46 11.20 10.06
C LYS A 13 -2.05 12.67 9.88
N LYS A 14 -2.07 13.15 8.63
CA LYS A 14 -1.74 14.54 8.26
C LYS A 14 -2.44 15.60 9.12
N ASN A 15 -3.70 15.34 9.49
CA ASN A 15 -4.50 16.25 10.31
C ASN A 15 -4.12 16.22 11.80
N LYS A 16 -3.12 15.43 12.20
CA LYS A 16 -2.58 15.23 13.56
C LYS A 16 -3.57 14.84 14.66
N LYS A 17 -4.86 14.70 14.34
CA LYS A 17 -5.93 14.37 15.30
C LYS A 17 -6.08 12.88 15.58
N LYS A 18 -5.54 12.00 14.74
CA LYS A 18 -5.74 10.54 14.85
C LYS A 18 -4.48 9.78 14.46
N PHE A 19 -4.13 8.79 15.27
CA PHE A 19 -3.18 7.75 14.89
C PHE A 19 -3.90 6.66 14.09
N LYS A 20 -3.21 6.08 13.11
CA LYS A 20 -3.67 4.92 12.35
C LYS A 20 -2.68 3.78 12.58
N PRO A 21 -3.15 2.59 13.01
CA PRO A 21 -2.31 1.40 13.02
C PRO A 21 -1.99 0.98 11.58
N ILE A 22 -0.73 0.61 11.34
CA ILE A 22 -0.19 0.16 10.05
C ILE A 22 0.59 -1.11 10.30
N ILE A 23 0.34 -2.14 9.51
CA ILE A 23 1.07 -3.41 9.60
C ILE A 23 2.26 -3.41 8.64
N ASP A 24 3.43 -3.84 9.11
CA ASP A 24 4.62 -4.06 8.29
C ASP A 24 4.49 -5.33 7.46
N TYR A 25 4.11 -5.16 6.19
CA TYR A 25 3.99 -6.26 5.26
C TYR A 25 5.30 -6.55 4.49
N LYS A 26 6.43 -5.91 4.77
CA LYS A 26 7.66 -6.08 3.98
C LYS A 26 8.11 -7.54 3.85
N LYS A 27 8.11 -8.30 4.96
CA LYS A 27 8.49 -9.72 4.95
C LYS A 27 7.45 -10.57 4.23
N LEU A 28 6.16 -10.30 4.46
CA LEU A 28 5.06 -11.01 3.80
C LEU A 28 5.09 -10.80 2.27
N ASN A 29 5.26 -9.56 1.83
CA ASN A 29 5.28 -9.17 0.41
C ASN A 29 6.44 -9.80 -0.38
N LYS A 30 7.52 -10.25 0.28
CA LYS A 30 8.60 -11.00 -0.36
C LYS A 30 8.25 -12.48 -0.58
N ILE A 31 7.40 -13.05 0.27
CA ILE A 31 7.04 -14.47 0.25
C ILE A 31 5.84 -14.69 -0.67
N THR A 32 4.91 -13.74 -0.74
CA THR A 32 3.69 -13.84 -1.55
C THR A 32 3.98 -13.76 -3.06
N LYS A 33 3.44 -14.71 -3.84
CA LYS A 33 3.47 -14.67 -5.31
C LYS A 33 2.75 -13.43 -5.81
N LYS A 34 3.45 -12.60 -6.60
CA LYS A 34 2.86 -11.41 -7.22
C LYS A 34 2.06 -11.81 -8.46
N ASN A 35 0.78 -11.48 -8.47
CA ASN A 35 -0.05 -11.52 -9.68
C ASN A 35 -0.12 -10.10 -10.25
N TYR A 36 0.72 -9.80 -11.24
CA TYR A 36 0.82 -8.46 -11.80
C TYR A 36 -0.39 -8.16 -12.69
N TYR A 37 -1.20 -7.18 -12.28
CA TYR A 37 -2.22 -6.59 -13.14
C TYR A 37 -1.63 -5.37 -13.85
N LEU A 38 -1.82 -5.27 -15.16
CA LEU A 38 -1.38 -4.11 -15.93
C LEU A 38 -2.30 -2.93 -15.61
N LEU A 39 -1.80 -2.01 -14.80
CA LEU A 39 -2.46 -0.74 -14.51
C LEU A 39 -1.87 0.34 -15.41
N PRO A 40 -2.66 0.97 -16.30
CA PRO A 40 -2.17 2.05 -17.13
C PRO A 40 -1.82 3.26 -16.25
N PHE A 41 -0.75 3.96 -16.63
CA PHE A 41 -0.44 5.25 -16.03
C PHE A 41 -1.57 6.24 -16.33
N ILE A 42 -1.84 7.18 -15.41
CA ILE A 42 -2.99 8.07 -15.55
C ILE A 42 -2.96 8.93 -16.81
N VAL A 43 -1.78 9.31 -17.30
CA VAL A 43 -1.65 10.04 -18.58
C VAL A 43 -2.10 9.14 -19.74
N LYS A 44 -1.63 7.89 -19.79
CA LYS A 44 -2.02 6.90 -20.81
C LYS A 44 -3.52 6.59 -20.76
N LEU A 45 -4.08 6.51 -19.55
CA LEU A 45 -5.52 6.29 -19.36
C LEU A 45 -6.35 7.49 -19.86
N LYS A 46 -5.89 8.73 -19.60
CA LYS A 46 -6.54 9.94 -20.14
C LYS A 46 -6.48 10.00 -21.67
N GLU A 47 -5.33 9.65 -22.26
CA GLU A 47 -5.22 9.59 -23.72
C GLU A 47 -6.21 8.59 -24.33
N ILE A 48 -6.39 7.42 -23.73
CA ILE A 48 -7.38 6.42 -24.19
C ILE A 48 -8.81 6.97 -24.07
N LEU A 49 -9.14 7.66 -22.97
CA LEU A 49 -10.51 8.12 -22.70
C LEU A 49 -10.90 9.38 -23.49
N TYR A 50 -9.96 10.30 -23.72
CA TYR A 50 -10.24 11.60 -24.36
C TYR A 50 -9.79 11.69 -25.82
N LYS A 51 -9.21 10.63 -26.39
CA LYS A 51 -9.04 10.47 -27.85
C LYS A 51 -10.25 9.80 -28.53
N ALA A 52 -11.34 9.55 -27.80
CA ALA A 52 -12.61 9.09 -28.36
C ALA A 52 -13.42 10.26 -28.93
#